data_AF-A0A7W2RWW7-F1
#
_entry.id   AF-A0A7W2RWW7-F1
#
_cell.length_a   1.000
_cell.length_b   1.000
_cell.length_c   1.000
_cell.angle_alpha   90.00
_cell.angle_beta   90.00
_cell.angle_gamma   90.00
#
_symmetry.space_group_name_H-M   'P 1'
#
loop_
_entity.id
_entity.type
_entity.pdbx_description
1 polymer ?
#
loop_
_entity_poly.entity_id
_entity_poly.type
_entity_poly.pdbx_seq_one_letter_code
_entity_poly.pdbx_strand_id
1 'polypeptide(L)'
;MTEKLPIAIMPSNDLMAKFKQIKSVSNKLEAQFNFQTLTANWYGDENNILLINLYLETNEVFQCEIKKDHQGDINHFADDVFSVYQKETPKINCFIAITPAELILLEQQNKLLPRYIETKLHKVINLIAKQLTLFPI
;
A
#
# COMPACT_ATOMS: atom_id res chain seq x y z
N MET A 1 5.74 23.97 -7.40
CA MET A 1 5.80 22.65 -8.06
C MET A 1 5.67 21.63 -6.96
N THR A 2 4.58 20.88 -6.89
CA THR A 2 4.44 19.78 -5.93
C THR A 2 5.11 18.57 -6.57
N GLU A 3 6.27 18.19 -6.05
CA GLU A 3 6.94 16.94 -6.44
C GLU A 3 5.95 15.78 -6.23
N LYS A 4 5.74 14.96 -7.28
CA LYS A 4 4.86 13.81 -7.19
C LYS A 4 5.66 12.65 -6.58
N LEU A 5 5.31 12.26 -5.37
CA LEU A 5 5.91 11.10 -4.71
C LEU A 5 5.29 9.80 -5.26
N PRO A 6 6.10 8.75 -5.51
CA PRO A 6 5.62 7.51 -6.10
C PRO A 6 4.73 6.69 -5.17
N ILE A 7 4.92 6.74 -3.85
CA ILE A 7 4.13 5.92 -2.91
C ILE A 7 3.13 6.80 -2.17
N ALA A 8 1.87 6.38 -2.16
CA ALA A 8 0.82 6.93 -1.32
C ALA A 8 0.19 5.83 -0.46
N ILE A 9 -0.04 6.08 0.84
CA ILE A 9 -0.65 5.12 1.76
C ILE A 9 -1.98 5.67 2.26
N MET A 10 -3.06 4.93 2.00
CA MET A 10 -4.43 5.35 2.27
C MET A 10 -5.13 4.35 3.18
N PRO A 11 -5.12 4.56 4.51
CA PRO A 11 -5.95 3.78 5.41
C PRO A 11 -7.42 4.13 5.25
N SER A 12 -8.28 3.11 5.27
CA SER A 12 -9.71 3.27 5.16
C SER A 12 -10.31 4.03 6.35
N ASN A 13 -11.50 4.61 6.15
CA ASN A 13 -12.23 5.30 7.21
C ASN A 13 -12.53 4.38 8.40
N ASP A 14 -12.83 3.10 8.14
CA ASP A 14 -13.13 2.11 9.18
C ASP A 14 -11.89 1.82 10.03
N LEU A 15 -10.72 1.68 9.39
CA LEU A 15 -9.46 1.51 10.12
C LEU A 15 -9.07 2.77 10.89
N MET A 16 -9.29 3.97 10.33
CA MET A 16 -9.06 5.23 11.03
C MET A 16 -9.99 5.42 12.24
N ALA A 17 -11.23 4.94 12.17
CA ALA A 17 -12.16 4.96 13.28
C ALA A 17 -11.72 4.01 14.41
N LYS A 18 -11.18 2.83 14.07
CA LYS A 18 -10.67 1.84 15.03
C LYS A 18 -9.33 2.23 15.65
N PHE A 19 -8.40 2.70 14.83
CA PHE A 19 -7.02 2.96 15.24
C PHE A 19 -6.66 4.43 15.05
N LYS A 20 -6.81 5.23 16.11
CA LYS A 20 -6.57 6.69 16.08
C LYS A 20 -5.19 7.09 15.53
N GLN A 21 -4.18 6.24 15.70
CA GLN A 21 -2.81 6.50 15.25
C GLN A 21 -2.51 5.99 13.83
N ILE A 22 -3.41 5.28 13.16
CA ILE A 22 -3.10 4.66 11.86
C ILE A 22 -2.78 5.70 10.79
N LYS A 23 -3.42 6.87 10.83
CA LYS A 23 -3.13 7.97 9.91
C LYS A 23 -1.72 8.53 10.10
N SER A 24 -1.31 8.78 11.34
CA SER A 24 0.05 9.30 11.61
C SER A 24 1.12 8.25 11.31
N VAL A 25 0.85 6.97 11.59
CA VAL A 25 1.70 5.84 11.19
C VAL A 25 1.84 5.79 9.66
N SER A 26 0.72 5.84 8.92
CA SER A 26 0.71 5.78 7.45
C SER A 26 1.49 6.95 6.85
N ASN A 27 1.26 8.17 7.31
CA ASN A 27 2.00 9.35 6.83
C ASN A 27 3.52 9.23 7.08
N LYS A 28 3.92 8.71 8.25
CA LYS A 28 5.35 8.51 8.57
C LYS A 28 5.98 7.46 7.64
N LEU A 29 5.28 6.35 7.43
CA LEU A 29 5.73 5.28 6.55
C LEU A 29 5.76 5.72 5.08
N GLU A 30 4.80 6.53 4.65
CA GLU A 30 4.76 7.11 3.30
C GLU A 30 6.03 7.94 3.05
N ALA A 31 6.38 8.84 3.98
CA ALA A 31 7.61 9.61 3.88
C ALA A 31 8.86 8.72 3.87
N GLN A 32 8.91 7.69 4.72
CA GLN A 32 10.02 6.75 4.81
C GLN A 32 10.20 5.96 3.50
N PHE A 33 9.14 5.35 2.97
CA PHE A 33 9.21 4.55 1.75
C PHE A 33 9.54 5.42 0.54
N ASN A 34 8.96 6.62 0.43
CA ASN A 34 9.32 7.53 -0.65
C ASN A 34 10.82 7.89 -0.63
N PHE A 35 11.38 8.18 0.56
CA PHE A 35 12.83 8.38 0.70
C PHE A 35 13.63 7.15 0.26
N GLN A 36 13.20 5.95 0.64
CA GLN A 36 13.87 4.71 0.22
C GLN A 36 13.78 4.48 -1.29
N THR A 37 12.61 4.73 -1.92
CA THR A 37 12.45 4.60 -3.38
C THR A 37 13.30 5.60 -4.15
N LEU A 38 13.54 6.79 -3.59
CA LEU A 38 14.49 7.76 -4.14
C LEU A 38 15.91 7.18 -4.10
N THR A 39 16.33 6.61 -2.96
CA THR A 39 17.66 5.98 -2.84
C THR A 39 17.82 4.73 -3.70
N ALA A 40 16.74 4.03 -4.01
CA ALA A 40 16.71 2.87 -4.90
C ALA A 40 16.52 3.24 -6.38
N ASN A 41 16.53 4.53 -6.72
CA ASN A 41 16.43 5.06 -8.08
C ASN A 41 15.13 4.68 -8.82
N TRP A 42 14.00 4.58 -8.11
CA TRP A 42 12.70 4.24 -8.71
C TRP A 42 12.12 5.37 -9.57
N TYR A 43 12.62 6.59 -9.37
CA TYR A 43 12.03 7.79 -9.96
C TYR A 43 12.39 7.91 -11.44
N GLY A 44 13.47 7.24 -11.88
CA GLY A 44 13.83 7.08 -13.29
C GLY A 44 13.72 8.37 -14.09
N ASP A 45 12.67 8.46 -14.93
CA ASP A 45 12.24 9.69 -15.57
C ASP A 45 11.31 10.48 -14.63
N GLU A 46 11.83 11.59 -14.10
CA GLU A 46 11.12 12.49 -13.19
C GLU A 46 9.81 13.06 -13.79
N ASN A 47 9.64 13.00 -15.12
CA ASN A 47 8.41 13.41 -15.80
C ASN A 47 7.34 12.32 -15.84
N ASN A 48 7.70 11.07 -15.57
CA ASN A 48 6.84 9.90 -15.72
C ASN A 48 6.97 8.93 -14.54
N ILE A 49 6.75 9.45 -13.33
CA ILE A 49 6.79 8.67 -12.09
C ILE A 49 5.59 7.72 -12.00
N LEU A 50 5.87 6.43 -11.84
CA LEU A 50 4.85 5.41 -11.53
C LEU A 50 4.29 5.63 -10.13
N LEU A 51 2.99 5.87 -10.03
CA LEU A 51 2.30 6.04 -8.76
C LEU A 51 1.84 4.69 -8.21
N ILE A 52 2.10 4.42 -6.94
CA ILE A 52 1.72 3.21 -6.22
C ILE A 52 0.86 3.63 -5.03
N ASN A 53 -0.44 3.44 -5.17
CA ASN A 53 -1.41 3.69 -4.11
C ASN A 53 -1.61 2.41 -3.30
N LEU A 54 -1.33 2.47 -2.00
CA LEU A 54 -1.47 1.36 -1.06
C LEU A 54 -2.72 1.62 -0.19
N TYR A 55 -3.82 0.97 -0.53
CA TYR A 55 -5.08 1.04 0.21
C TYR A 55 -5.09 -0.01 1.31
N LEU A 56 -5.07 0.45 2.57
CA LEU A 56 -5.23 -0.42 3.73
C LEU A 56 -6.72 -0.49 4.05
N GLU A 57 -7.31 -1.67 3.91
CA GLU A 57 -8.75 -1.89 3.98
C GLU A 57 -9.11 -2.95 5.03
N THR A 58 -10.37 -2.96 5.46
CA THR A 58 -10.90 -4.13 6.18
C THR A 58 -11.15 -5.26 5.20
N ASN A 59 -11.26 -6.48 5.72
CA ASN A 59 -11.55 -7.64 4.87
C ASN A 59 -12.87 -7.49 4.11
N GLU A 60 -13.91 -6.89 4.69
CA GLU A 60 -15.19 -6.69 4.00
C GLU A 60 -15.03 -5.81 2.76
N VAL A 61 -14.33 -4.68 2.89
CA VAL A 61 -14.09 -3.76 1.77
C VAL A 61 -13.20 -4.42 0.72
N PHE A 62 -12.13 -5.09 1.14
CA PHE A 62 -11.24 -5.81 0.24
C PHE A 62 -11.97 -6.86 -0.60
N GLN A 63 -12.86 -7.66 0.00
CA GLN A 63 -13.66 -8.64 -0.73
C GLN A 63 -14.66 -8.01 -1.70
N CYS A 64 -15.17 -6.81 -1.38
CA CYS A 64 -15.96 -6.02 -2.32
C CYS A 64 -15.12 -5.53 -3.50
N GLU A 65 -13.90 -5.03 -3.25
CA GLU A 65 -12.99 -4.59 -4.31
C GLU A 65 -12.58 -5.75 -5.23
N ILE A 66 -12.33 -6.95 -4.73
CA ILE A 66 -12.03 -8.13 -5.58
C ILE A 66 -13.15 -8.43 -6.57
N LYS A 67 -14.41 -8.24 -6.15
CA LYS A 67 -15.59 -8.54 -6.99
C LYS A 67 -15.88 -7.47 -8.03
N LYS A 68 -15.24 -6.30 -7.94
CA LYS A 68 -15.41 -5.24 -8.92
C LYS A 68 -14.66 -5.60 -10.19
N ASP A 69 -15.22 -5.14 -11.31
CA ASP A 69 -14.53 -5.17 -12.58
C ASP A 69 -13.52 -4.01 -12.61
N HIS A 70 -12.24 -4.34 -12.53
CA HIS A 70 -11.16 -3.36 -12.58
C HIS A 70 -10.64 -3.25 -14.01
N GLN A 71 -10.55 -2.02 -14.50
CA GLN A 71 -9.84 -1.74 -15.75
C GLN A 71 -8.34 -1.74 -15.48
N GLY A 72 -7.66 -2.82 -15.88
CA GLY A 72 -6.21 -2.97 -15.72
C GLY A 72 -5.76 -4.43 -15.60
N ASP A 73 -4.45 -4.63 -15.44
CA ASP A 73 -3.90 -5.96 -15.18
C ASP A 73 -3.94 -6.23 -13.67
N ILE A 74 -4.71 -7.24 -13.27
CA ILE A 74 -4.85 -7.64 -11.86
C ILE A 74 -3.74 -8.63 -11.49
N ASN A 75 -3.07 -8.40 -10.36
CA ASN A 75 -2.08 -9.32 -9.81
C ASN A 75 -2.40 -9.66 -8.36
N HIS A 76 -2.46 -10.94 -8.04
CA HIS A 76 -2.68 -11.43 -6.67
C HIS A 76 -1.33 -11.78 -6.05
N PHE A 77 -0.97 -11.08 -4.98
CA PHE A 77 0.28 -11.30 -4.25
C PHE A 77 0.09 -12.25 -3.06
N ALA A 78 -1.10 -12.23 -2.46
CA ALA A 78 -1.52 -13.08 -1.35
C ALA A 78 -3.05 -13.12 -1.28
N ASP A 79 -3.61 -13.94 -0.38
CA ASP A 79 -5.06 -14.03 -0.16
C ASP A 79 -5.67 -12.70 0.33
N ASP A 80 -4.85 -11.85 0.94
CA ASP A 80 -5.18 -10.56 1.54
C ASP A 80 -4.55 -9.36 0.80
N VAL A 81 -3.92 -9.60 -0.37
CA VAL A 81 -3.26 -8.55 -1.16
C VAL A 81 -3.43 -8.77 -2.66
N PHE A 82 -3.98 -7.79 -3.35
CA PHE A 82 -3.94 -7.73 -4.82
C PHE A 82 -3.63 -6.32 -5.32
N SER A 83 -3.20 -6.20 -6.56
CA SER A 83 -2.98 -4.93 -7.23
C SER A 83 -3.64 -4.88 -8.58
N VAL A 84 -3.92 -3.66 -9.04
CA VAL A 84 -4.46 -3.34 -10.36
C VAL A 84 -3.49 -2.37 -11.01
N TYR A 85 -2.84 -2.80 -12.08
CA TYR A 85 -1.99 -1.95 -12.90
C TYR A 85 -2.78 -1.29 -14.02
N GLN A 86 -2.75 0.03 -14.08
CA GLN A 86 -3.42 0.81 -15.11
C GLN A 86 -2.41 1.21 -16.18
N LYS A 87 -2.67 0.82 -17.43
CA LYS A 87 -1.77 1.09 -18.57
C LYS A 87 -1.86 2.51 -19.09
N GLU A 88 -3.05 3.12 -19.04
CA GLU A 88 -3.32 4.45 -19.60
C GLU A 88 -2.72 5.59 -18.78
N THR A 89 -2.58 5.38 -17.47
CA THR A 89 -1.89 6.27 -16.55
C THR A 89 -1.01 5.38 -15.70
N PRO A 90 0.31 5.62 -15.60
CA PRO A 90 1.22 4.72 -14.89
C PRO A 90 0.93 4.80 -13.40
N LYS A 91 -0.03 3.98 -12.96
CA LYS A 91 -0.42 3.83 -11.58
C LYS A 91 -0.77 2.39 -11.25
N ILE A 92 -0.45 2.02 -10.02
CA ILE A 92 -0.81 0.76 -9.38
C ILE A 92 -1.69 1.09 -8.20
N ASN A 93 -2.90 0.53 -8.19
CA ASN A 93 -3.74 0.53 -7.01
C ASN A 93 -3.58 -0.84 -6.34
N CYS A 94 -2.94 -0.87 -5.18
CA CYS A 94 -2.78 -2.08 -4.40
C CYS A 94 -3.71 -2.04 -3.19
N PHE A 95 -4.54 -3.06 -3.07
CA PHE A 95 -5.46 -3.24 -1.96
C PHE A 95 -4.89 -4.28 -1.01
N ILE A 96 -4.88 -3.94 0.28
CA ILE A 96 -4.26 -4.73 1.34
C ILE A 96 -5.27 -4.86 2.45
N ALA A 97 -5.77 -6.07 2.69
CA ALA A 97 -6.68 -6.34 3.79
C ALA A 97 -5.92 -6.46 5.11
N ILE A 98 -6.42 -5.82 6.16
CA ILE A 98 -6.14 -6.24 7.54
C ILE A 98 -7.11 -7.38 7.86
N THR A 99 -6.60 -8.60 7.99
CA THR A 99 -7.46 -9.78 8.17
C THR A 99 -8.17 -9.73 9.52
N PRO A 100 -9.29 -10.46 9.70
CA PRO A 100 -10.01 -10.43 10.99
C PRO A 100 -9.14 -10.84 12.18
N ALA A 101 -8.27 -11.83 12.00
CA ALA A 101 -7.35 -12.28 13.04
C ALA A 101 -6.31 -11.20 13.40
N GLU A 102 -5.78 -10.50 12.40
CA GLU A 102 -4.85 -9.39 12.60
C GLU A 102 -5.53 -8.21 13.30
N LEU A 103 -6.76 -7.90 12.91
CA LEU A 103 -7.55 -6.82 13.49
C LEU A 103 -7.81 -7.08 14.98
N ILE A 104 -8.19 -8.31 15.36
CA ILE A 104 -8.34 -8.72 16.76
C ILE A 104 -7.03 -8.55 17.53
N LEU A 105 -5.90 -9.00 16.96
CA LEU A 105 -4.58 -8.87 17.60
C LEU A 105 -4.19 -7.41 17.82
N LEU A 106 -4.41 -6.55 16.82
CA LEU A 106 -4.09 -5.12 16.87
C LEU A 106 -4.99 -4.36 17.85
N GLU A 107 -6.26 -4.76 17.98
CA GLU A 107 -7.16 -4.20 18.99
C GLU A 107 -6.71 -4.56 20.41
N GLN A 108 -6.23 -5.80 20.62
CA GLN A 108 -5.67 -6.23 21.91
C GLN A 108 -4.32 -5.58 22.23
N GLN A 109 -3.49 -5.35 21.20
CA GLN A 109 -2.12 -4.86 21.36
C GLN A 109 -1.82 -3.72 20.38
N ASN A 110 -2.49 -2.57 20.58
CA ASN A 110 -2.36 -1.41 19.69
C ASN A 110 -0.91 -0.86 19.57
N LYS A 111 -0.02 -1.18 20.52
CA LYS A 111 1.42 -0.85 20.43
C LYS A 111 2.12 -1.54 19.25
N LEU A 112 1.59 -2.66 18.76
CA LEU A 112 2.13 -3.39 17.62
C LEU A 112 1.78 -2.74 16.28
N LEU A 113 0.74 -1.90 16.23
CA LEU A 113 0.22 -1.35 14.99
C LEU A 113 1.31 -0.71 14.10
N PRO A 114 2.20 0.17 14.60
CA PRO A 114 3.20 0.79 13.74
C PRO A 114 4.13 -0.23 13.07
N ARG A 115 4.65 -1.17 13.87
CA ARG A 115 5.58 -2.19 13.37
C ARG A 115 4.90 -3.20 12.46
N TYR A 116 3.65 -3.52 12.75
CA TYR A 116 2.84 -4.42 11.95
C TYR A 116 2.58 -3.85 10.55
N ILE A 117 2.06 -2.61 10.49
CA ILE A 117 1.77 -1.92 9.21
C ILE A 117 3.06 -1.72 8.41
N GLU A 118 4.15 -1.31 9.06
CA GLU A 118 5.46 -1.20 8.42
C GLU A 118 5.88 -2.50 7.75
N THR A 119 5.87 -3.62 8.49
CA THR A 119 6.32 -4.92 7.98
C THR A 119 5.43 -5.40 6.83
N LYS A 120 4.12 -5.22 6.94
CA LYS A 120 3.17 -5.64 5.89
C LYS A 120 3.35 -4.81 4.62
N LEU A 121 3.38 -3.48 4.73
CA LEU A 121 3.56 -2.59 3.59
C LEU A 121 4.92 -2.79 2.92
N HIS A 122 6.00 -2.91 3.70
CA HIS A 122 7.36 -3.11 3.18
C HIS A 122 7.45 -4.39 2.33
N LYS A 123 6.85 -5.48 2.81
CA LYS A 123 6.74 -6.73 2.05
C LYS A 123 5.97 -6.52 0.74
N VAL A 124 4.81 -5.86 0.78
CA VAL A 124 3.98 -5.62 -0.41
C VAL A 124 4.71 -4.76 -1.44
N ILE A 125 5.36 -3.68 -1.00
CA ILE A 125 6.14 -2.80 -1.87
C ILE A 125 7.25 -3.59 -2.57
N ASN A 126 7.94 -4.48 -1.86
CA ASN A 126 8.99 -5.31 -2.45
C ASN A 126 8.45 -6.39 -3.42
N LEU A 127 7.22 -6.86 -3.23
CA LEU A 127 6.55 -7.72 -4.21
C LEU A 127 6.21 -6.95 -5.50
N ILE A 128 5.73 -5.71 -5.36
CA ILE A 128 5.49 -4.80 -6.50
C ILE A 128 6.81 -4.48 -7.21
N ALA A 129 7.87 -4.17 -6.46
CA ALA A 129 9.21 -3.91 -7.01
C ALA A 129 9.69 -5.07 -7.88
N LYS A 130 9.57 -6.31 -7.35
CA LYS A 130 9.94 -7.53 -8.08
C LYS A 130 9.13 -7.70 -9.37
N GLN A 131 7.82 -7.43 -9.33
CA GLN A 131 6.96 -7.50 -10.52
C GLN A 131 7.39 -6.49 -11.59
N LEU A 132 7.79 -5.30 -11.18
CA LEU A 132 8.20 -4.20 -12.05
C LEU A 132 9.70 -4.20 -12.40
N THR A 133 10.45 -5.22 -11.96
CA THR A 133 11.91 -5.29 -12.10
C THR A 133 12.66 -4.08 -11.51
N LEU A 134 12.12 -3.49 -10.43
CA LEU A 134 12.74 -2.42 -9.65
C LEU A 134 13.61 -2.99 -8.52
N PHE A 135 14.54 -2.18 -8.01
CA PHE A 135 15.34 -2.54 -6.84
C PHE A 135 14.46 -2.61 -5.58
N PRO A 136 14.54 -3.67 -4.76
CA PRO A 136 13.81 -3.72 -3.49
C PRO A 136 14.33 -2.63 -2.52
N ILE A 137 13.43 -2.14 -1.66
CA ILE A 137 13.72 -1.17 -0.59
C ILE A 137 13.64 -1.81 0.78
#